data_AF-A0A9D6JIU5-F1
#
_entry.id   AF-A0A9D6JIU5-F1
#
_cell.length_a   1.000
_cell.length_b   1.000
_cell.length_c   1.000
_cell.angle_alpha   90.00
_cell.angle_beta   90.00
_cell.angle_gamma   90.00
#
_symmetry.space_group_name_H-M   'P 1'
#
loop_
_entity.id
_entity.type
_entity.pdbx_description
1 polymer ?
#
loop_
_entity_poly.entity_id
_entity_poly.type
_entity_poly.pdbx_seq_one_letter_code
_entity_poly.pdbx_strand_id
1 'polypeptide(L)' 'WQRDYQYLSPGEHGEVDIYTLGADGVDGGEDANADIGNWNIQ' A
#
# COMPACT_ATOMS: atom_id res chain seq x y z
N TRP A 1 -5.08 7.60 -6.16
CA TRP A 1 -6.42 8.23 -6.04
C TRP A 1 -6.40 9.61 -5.38
N GLN A 2 -5.46 10.50 -5.74
CA GLN A 2 -5.21 11.77 -5.01
C GLN A 2 -5.12 11.56 -3.47
N ARG A 3 -4.55 10.42 -3.08
CA ARG A 3 -4.27 10.07 -1.68
C ARG A 3 -2.76 10.03 -1.52
N ASP A 4 -2.31 10.43 -0.34
CA ASP A 4 -0.91 10.29 0.02
C ASP A 4 -0.54 8.81 0.16
N TYR A 5 0.69 8.50 -0.23
CA TYR A 5 1.28 7.20 0.04
C TYR A 5 1.58 7.06 1.53
N GLN A 6 1.43 5.84 2.03
CA GLN A 6 1.79 5.43 3.37
C GLN A 6 3.26 5.03 3.41
N TYR A 7 3.90 5.30 4.54
CA TYR A 7 5.30 4.96 4.80
C TYR A 7 5.42 4.36 6.21
N LEU A 8 6.15 3.26 6.32
CA LEU A 8 6.44 2.61 7.60
C LEU A 8 7.91 2.18 7.68
N SER A 9 8.53 2.41 8.85
CA SER A 9 9.88 1.94 9.19
C SER A 9 10.01 1.71 10.71
N PRO A 10 10.34 0.49 11.17
CA PRO A 10 10.58 -0.71 10.38
C PRO A 10 9.31 -1.20 9.67
N GLY A 11 9.43 -1.60 8.41
CA GLY A 11 8.32 -2.13 7.62
C GLY A 11 7.83 -3.49 8.14
N GLU A 12 6.60 -3.85 7.77
CA GLU A 12 6.04 -5.18 8.02
C GLU A 12 6.47 -6.18 6.94
N HIS A 13 6.72 -5.69 5.72
CA HIS A 13 7.11 -6.51 4.55
C HIS A 13 8.61 -6.41 4.21
N GLY A 14 9.38 -5.59 4.94
CA GLY A 14 10.81 -5.40 4.72
C GLY A 14 11.41 -4.33 5.64
N GLU A 15 12.54 -3.75 5.25
CA GLU A 15 13.15 -2.64 6.02
C GLU A 15 12.24 -1.41 6.06
N VAL A 16 11.55 -1.15 4.95
CA VAL A 16 10.59 -0.07 4.77
C VAL A 16 9.44 -0.54 3.90
N ASP A 17 8.25 -0.03 4.23
CA ASP A 17 7.03 -0.22 3.45
C ASP A 17 6.57 1.12 2.90
N ILE A 18 6.34 1.18 1.58
CA ILE A 18 5.80 2.33 0.85
C ILE A 18 4.61 1.82 0.05
N TYR A 19 3.41 2.29 0.37
CA TYR A 19 2.19 1.71 -0.20
C TYR A 19 0.98 2.66 -0.27
N THR A 20 -0.05 2.25 -0.99
CA THR A 20 -1.35 2.92 -1.05
C THR A 20 -2.46 1.92 -0.78
N LEU A 21 -3.47 2.34 0.00
CA LEU A 21 -4.65 1.55 0.37
C LEU A 21 -5.74 1.51 -0.72
N GLY A 22 -5.36 1.42 -1.99
CA GLY A 22 -6.34 1.43 -3.08
C GLY A 22 -7.22 2.69 -3.18
N ALA A 23 -8.32 2.55 -3.92
CA ALA A 23 -9.33 3.59 -4.15
C ALA A 23 -10.21 3.88 -2.92
N ASP A 24 -10.49 2.86 -2.11
CA ASP A 24 -11.36 2.94 -0.94
C ASP A 24 -10.62 3.45 0.31
N GLY A 25 -9.29 3.35 0.34
CA GLY A 25 -8.48 3.82 1.44
C GLY A 25 -8.51 2.90 2.65
N VAL A 26 -8.83 1.62 2.46
CA VAL A 26 -8.94 0.58 3.48
C VAL A 26 -7.95 -0.55 3.17
N ASP A 27 -7.45 -1.22 4.21
CA ASP A 27 -6.57 -2.39 4.06
C ASP A 27 -7.29 -3.55 3.34
N GLY A 28 -6.60 -4.20 2.42
CA GLY A 28 -7.08 -5.29 1.57
C GLY A 28 -7.66 -4.80 0.25
N GLY A 29 -8.88 -5.25 -0.04
CA GLY A 29 -9.58 -4.95 -1.28
C GLY A 29 -9.11 -5.77 -2.50
N GLU A 30 -9.82 -5.58 -3.60
CA GLU A 30 -9.53 -6.19 -4.91
C GLU A 30 -9.59 -5.12 -6.00
N ASP A 31 -9.00 -5.40 -7.16
CA ASP A 31 -8.97 -4.51 -8.32
C ASP A 31 -8.48 -3.10 -7.95
N ALA A 32 -9.33 -2.08 -8.14
CA ALA A 32 -8.99 -0.69 -7.83
C ALA A 32 -8.88 -0.40 -6.33
N ASN A 33 -9.41 -1.28 -5.48
CA ASN A 33 -9.33 -1.15 -4.03
C ASN A 33 -8.14 -1.90 -3.45
N ALA A 34 -7.43 -2.70 -4.25
CA ALA A 34 -6.31 -3.47 -3.76
C ALA A 34 -5.17 -2.58 -3.23
N ASP A 35 -4.56 -3.01 -2.13
CA ASP A 35 -3.33 -2.44 -1.63
C ASP A 35 -2.17 -2.65 -2.61
N ILE A 36 -1.45 -1.58 -2.89
CA ILE A 36 -0.28 -1.61 -3.77
C ILE A 36 0.91 -1.04 -3.00
N GLY A 37 1.91 -1.87 -2.74
CA GLY A 37 3.11 -1.54 -1.99
C GLY A 37 4.39 -2.02 -2.67
N ASN A 38 5.54 -1.51 -2.24
CA ASN A 38 6.85 -1.86 -2.81
C ASN A 38 7.18 -3.36 -2.76
N TRP A 39 6.47 -4.15 -1.96
CA TRP A 39 6.63 -5.61 -1.85
C TRP A 39 5.79 -6.42 -2.84
N ASN A 40 4.76 -5.84 -3.48
CA ASN A 40 3.85 -6.55 -4.40
C ASN A 40 3.79 -5.94 -5.81
N ILE A 41 4.80 -5.14 -6.19
CA ILE A 41 5.02 -4.67 -7.57
C ILE A 41 5.69 -5.81 -8.34
N GLN A 42 4.92 -6.56 -9.12
CA GLN A 42 5.43 -7.58 -10.04
C GLN A 42 5.01 -7.28 -11.48
#